data_AF-A0A3R7VVA3-F1
#
_entry.id   AF-A0A3R7VVA3-F1
#
_cell.length_a   1.000
_cell.length_b   1.000
_cell.length_c   1.000
_cell.angle_alpha   90.00
_cell.angle_beta   90.00
_cell.angle_gamma   90.00
#
_symmetry.space_group_name_H-M   'P 1'
#
loop_
_entity.id
_entity.type
_entity.pdbx_description
1 polymer ?
#
loop_
_entity_poly.entity_id
_entity_poly.type
_entity_poly.pdbx_seq_one_letter_code
_entity_poly.pdbx_strand_id
1 'polypeptide(L)'
;QRDYTEQDRERLAWYIANNCYLVIVTTTDEESAYRIFSVLNDRGIQLSHADILKAEIISQISSSESRTEYNNKWVEMEEELGVDQFKTLFSHIRMIRRKAKARDTILKEIRTYIDPKKKPEQFIDNELIPYGNAFRDIKTATFEASKSADKINEYLKLLNRLDNEDWIPPAIYVIAQWGDSDTSKVLNLIEKIERLAFGMHILRNNINDRIERYSRILDALEKNDFDSLESTLELTETEKENIKTTLKGDVYHTKFIRYLLLRIDGELSDSSAVYDHPILSIEHVLPQNPANDSEWISKFPDLDEREELTNSLGNLVLLSTRKNSKARNYDFKKKKEHYFKKGGVSPFTLTTQVLNYDDWTPESIYERQKNLEQVCANILNI
;
A
#
# COMPACT_ATOMS: atom_id res chain seq x y z
N GLN A 1 -17.25 -4.79 -42.64
CA GLN A 1 -18.11 -3.59 -42.64
C GLN A 1 -19.50 -4.02 -43.06
N ARG A 2 -20.55 -3.64 -42.35
CA ARG A 2 -21.93 -3.85 -42.83
C ARG A 2 -22.20 -2.77 -43.90
N ASP A 3 -22.48 -3.19 -45.12
CA ASP A 3 -22.88 -2.27 -46.20
C ASP A 3 -24.33 -1.86 -45.98
N TYR A 4 -24.53 -0.64 -45.46
CA TYR A 4 -25.84 -0.02 -45.36
C TYR A 4 -26.20 0.61 -46.70
N THR A 5 -27.37 0.24 -47.22
CA THR A 5 -27.91 0.78 -48.46
C THR A 5 -28.25 2.27 -48.31
N GLU A 6 -28.38 2.98 -49.44
CA GLU A 6 -28.77 4.40 -49.43
C GLU A 6 -30.11 4.62 -48.71
N GLN A 7 -31.08 3.73 -48.94
CA GLN A 7 -32.37 3.75 -48.24
C GLN A 7 -32.23 3.59 -46.71
N ASP A 8 -31.30 2.75 -46.25
CA ASP A 8 -31.06 2.60 -44.81
C ASP A 8 -30.52 3.89 -44.19
N ARG A 9 -29.64 4.60 -44.90
CA ARG A 9 -29.06 5.87 -44.44
C ARG A 9 -30.08 6.99 -44.44
N GLU A 10 -30.92 7.07 -45.47
CA GLU A 10 -32.02 8.05 -45.53
C GLU A 10 -33.03 7.81 -44.42
N ARG A 11 -33.40 6.54 -44.17
CA ARG A 11 -34.31 6.18 -43.08
C ARG A 11 -33.72 6.53 -41.71
N LEU A 12 -32.43 6.31 -41.50
CA LEU A 12 -31.74 6.70 -40.28
C LEU A 12 -31.70 8.22 -40.11
N ALA A 13 -31.35 8.97 -41.16
CA ALA A 13 -31.33 10.42 -41.13
C ALA A 13 -32.72 11.01 -40.83
N TRP A 14 -33.76 10.48 -41.47
CA TRP A 14 -35.14 10.87 -41.20
C TRP A 14 -35.53 10.56 -39.76
N TYR A 15 -35.13 9.39 -39.23
CA TYR A 15 -35.43 9.02 -37.86
C TYR A 15 -34.74 9.95 -36.86
N ILE A 16 -33.46 10.26 -37.05
CA ILE A 16 -32.72 11.20 -36.19
C ILE A 16 -33.36 12.60 -36.26
N ALA A 17 -33.73 13.07 -37.44
CA ALA A 17 -34.30 14.41 -37.61
C ALA A 17 -35.71 14.56 -37.01
N ASN A 18 -36.53 13.51 -37.07
CA ASN A 18 -37.96 13.61 -36.72
C ASN A 18 -38.34 12.92 -35.41
N ASN A 19 -37.54 11.96 -34.92
CA ASN A 19 -37.86 11.15 -33.75
C ASN A 19 -36.80 11.22 -32.64
N CYS A 20 -35.68 11.92 -32.84
CA CYS A 20 -34.72 12.20 -31.77
C CYS A 20 -34.81 13.66 -31.33
N TYR A 21 -34.75 13.89 -30.01
CA TYR A 21 -34.77 15.22 -29.42
C TYR A 21 -33.37 15.58 -28.92
N LEU A 22 -32.86 16.73 -29.36
CA LEU A 22 -31.67 17.33 -28.78
C LEU A 22 -32.10 18.34 -27.71
N VAL A 23 -31.80 18.03 -26.44
CA VAL A 23 -32.03 18.95 -25.34
C VAL A 23 -30.77 19.78 -25.11
N ILE A 24 -30.84 21.08 -25.38
CA ILE A 24 -29.74 22.01 -25.16
C ILE A 24 -30.04 22.81 -23.89
N VAL A 25 -29.13 22.75 -22.90
CA VAL A 25 -29.18 23.59 -21.71
C VAL A 25 -28.03 24.59 -21.79
N THR A 26 -28.36 25.88 -21.73
CA THR A 26 -27.37 26.97 -21.77
C THR A 26 -27.35 27.72 -20.44
N THR A 27 -26.17 28.19 -20.05
CA THR A 27 -25.95 28.94 -18.81
C THR A 27 -24.86 29.97 -19.04
N THR A 28 -24.91 31.06 -18.28
CA THR A 28 -23.99 32.19 -18.42
C THR A 28 -22.72 32.06 -17.57
N ASP A 29 -22.66 31.09 -16.65
CA ASP A 29 -21.50 30.83 -15.80
C ASP A 29 -21.11 29.34 -15.79
N GLU A 30 -19.79 29.09 -15.73
CA GLU A 30 -19.20 27.75 -15.83
C GLU A 30 -19.53 26.88 -14.60
N GLU A 31 -19.69 27.48 -13.41
CA GLU A 31 -20.09 26.76 -12.19
C GLU A 31 -21.54 26.25 -12.25
N SER A 32 -22.46 27.03 -12.80
CA SER A 32 -23.86 26.62 -12.98
C SER A 32 -24.00 25.60 -14.10
N ALA A 33 -23.19 25.71 -15.16
CA ALA A 33 -23.04 24.65 -16.16
C ALA A 33 -22.60 23.34 -15.50
N TYR A 34 -21.60 23.41 -14.62
CA TYR A 34 -21.11 22.28 -13.86
C TYR A 34 -22.16 21.69 -12.91
N ARG A 35 -22.90 22.53 -12.17
CA ARG A 35 -24.00 22.07 -11.29
C ARG A 35 -25.11 21.39 -12.07
N ILE A 36 -25.56 21.97 -13.18
CA ILE A 36 -26.59 21.40 -14.06
C ILE A 36 -26.12 20.06 -14.63
N PHE A 37 -24.88 20.01 -15.10
CA PHE A 37 -24.26 18.79 -15.61
C PHE A 37 -24.15 17.69 -14.54
N SER A 38 -23.74 18.05 -13.32
CA SER A 38 -23.62 17.12 -12.20
C SER A 38 -24.98 16.57 -11.76
N VAL A 39 -26.04 17.40 -11.76
CA VAL A 39 -27.41 16.97 -11.40
C VAL A 39 -28.05 16.12 -12.50
N LEU A 40 -27.76 16.41 -13.77
CA LEU A 40 -28.24 15.61 -14.91
C LEU A 40 -27.55 14.24 -15.00
N ASN A 41 -26.26 14.15 -14.68
CA ASN A 41 -25.51 12.89 -14.62
C ASN A 41 -25.78 12.04 -13.37
N ASP A 42 -26.49 12.59 -12.37
CA ASP A 42 -26.80 11.90 -11.11
C ASP A 42 -27.76 10.70 -11.30
N ARG A 43 -28.37 10.55 -12.49
CA ARG A 43 -29.20 9.39 -12.87
C ARG A 43 -28.55 8.46 -13.91
N GLY A 44 -27.29 8.69 -14.27
CA GLY A 44 -26.56 7.86 -15.23
C GLY A 44 -25.06 8.14 -15.21
N ILE A 45 -24.36 7.53 -14.25
CA ILE A 45 -22.89 7.54 -14.08
C ILE A 45 -22.30 8.96 -13.93
N GLN A 46 -21.98 9.36 -12.70
CA GLN A 46 -21.20 10.57 -12.43
C GLN A 46 -19.85 10.51 -13.17
N LEU A 47 -19.55 11.54 -13.97
CA LEU A 47 -18.22 11.71 -14.54
C LEU A 47 -17.20 11.91 -13.44
N SER A 48 -16.10 11.20 -13.55
CA SER A 48 -15.02 11.29 -12.57
C SER A 48 -14.23 12.58 -12.77
N HIS A 49 -13.49 12.98 -11.73
CA HIS A 49 -12.55 14.09 -11.88
C HIS A 49 -11.51 13.82 -12.97
N ALA A 50 -11.18 12.55 -13.25
CA ALA A 50 -10.24 12.17 -14.30
C ALA A 50 -10.83 12.47 -15.69
N ASP A 51 -12.11 12.16 -15.91
CA ASP A 51 -12.81 12.46 -17.17
C ASP A 51 -12.88 13.97 -17.44
N ILE A 52 -13.19 14.75 -16.39
CA ILE A 52 -13.25 16.20 -16.49
C ILE A 52 -11.86 16.77 -16.81
N LEU A 53 -10.82 16.34 -16.09
CA LEU A 53 -9.45 16.78 -16.32
C LEU A 53 -8.96 16.39 -17.72
N LYS A 54 -9.32 15.20 -18.22
CA LYS A 54 -9.00 14.78 -19.59
C LYS A 54 -9.56 15.73 -20.63
N ALA A 55 -10.87 15.98 -20.59
CA ALA A 55 -11.52 16.89 -21.54
C ALA A 55 -10.89 18.29 -21.49
N GLU A 56 -10.63 18.78 -20.28
CA GLU A 56 -9.98 20.05 -20.04
C GLU A 56 -8.56 20.14 -20.61
N ILE A 57 -7.71 19.17 -20.34
CA ILE A 57 -6.29 19.17 -20.73
C ILE A 57 -6.17 18.96 -22.25
N ILE A 58 -6.86 17.96 -22.80
CA ILE A 58 -6.79 17.64 -24.23
C ILE A 58 -7.35 18.79 -25.08
N SER A 59 -8.39 19.49 -24.62
CA SER A 59 -8.94 20.64 -25.36
C SER A 59 -7.96 21.81 -25.54
N GLN A 60 -6.93 21.92 -24.70
CA GLN A 60 -5.90 22.97 -24.82
C GLN A 60 -4.77 22.64 -25.80
N ILE A 61 -4.73 21.40 -26.33
CA ILE A 61 -3.72 21.00 -27.32
C ILE A 61 -4.16 21.52 -28.70
N SER A 62 -3.29 22.32 -29.33
CA SER A 62 -3.66 23.10 -30.52
C SER A 62 -3.93 22.24 -31.77
N SER A 63 -3.03 21.30 -32.07
CA SER A 63 -3.13 20.47 -33.27
C SER A 63 -4.13 19.31 -33.06
N SER A 64 -4.89 18.95 -34.10
CA SER A 64 -5.81 17.80 -34.04
C SER A 64 -5.09 16.46 -33.96
N GLU A 65 -3.92 16.37 -34.58
CA GLU A 65 -3.07 15.18 -34.57
C GLU A 65 -2.52 14.93 -33.16
N SER A 66 -1.88 15.94 -32.55
CA SER A 66 -1.41 15.87 -31.16
C SER A 66 -2.56 15.62 -30.19
N ARG A 67 -3.73 16.25 -30.37
CA ARG A 67 -4.92 15.93 -29.55
C ARG A 67 -5.27 14.45 -29.58
N THR A 68 -5.19 13.82 -30.75
CA THR A 68 -5.47 12.39 -30.90
C THR A 68 -4.38 11.56 -30.22
N GLU A 69 -3.10 11.89 -30.43
CA GLU A 69 -1.97 11.22 -29.79
C GLU A 69 -2.06 11.26 -28.26
N TYR A 70 -2.20 12.45 -27.66
CA TYR A 70 -2.25 12.59 -26.20
C TYR A 70 -3.54 12.03 -25.61
N ASN A 71 -4.65 12.05 -26.35
CA ASN A 71 -5.86 11.34 -25.94
C ASN A 71 -5.61 9.82 -25.87
N ASN A 72 -4.89 9.26 -26.83
CA ASN A 72 -4.55 7.83 -26.83
C ASN A 72 -3.61 7.49 -25.67
N LYS A 73 -2.55 8.28 -25.44
CA LYS A 73 -1.66 8.12 -24.28
C LYS A 73 -2.43 8.10 -22.95
N TRP A 74 -3.40 8.99 -22.80
CA TRP A 74 -4.26 9.04 -21.62
C TRP A 74 -5.11 7.77 -21.47
N VAL A 75 -5.78 7.35 -22.56
CA VAL A 75 -6.62 6.15 -22.57
C VAL A 75 -5.81 4.90 -22.24
N GLU A 76 -4.64 4.74 -22.86
CA GLU A 76 -3.72 3.63 -22.61
C GLU A 76 -3.36 3.56 -21.12
N MET A 77 -3.02 4.71 -20.52
CA MET A 77 -2.70 4.73 -19.09
C MET A 77 -3.89 4.41 -18.18
N GLU A 78 -5.09 4.85 -18.55
CA GLU A 78 -6.32 4.51 -17.86
C GLU A 78 -6.66 3.02 -17.97
N GLU A 79 -6.43 2.41 -19.13
CA GLU A 79 -6.62 0.98 -19.37
C GLU A 79 -5.63 0.13 -18.58
N GLU A 80 -4.35 0.51 -18.55
CA GLU A 80 -3.29 -0.23 -17.84
C GLU A 80 -3.48 -0.23 -16.32
N LEU A 81 -3.84 0.91 -15.72
CA LEU A 81 -4.09 1.02 -14.28
C LEU A 81 -5.49 0.50 -13.90
N GLY A 82 -6.43 0.58 -14.83
CA GLY A 82 -7.85 0.44 -14.56
C GLY A 82 -8.45 1.69 -13.92
N VAL A 83 -9.76 1.85 -14.15
CA VAL A 83 -10.54 3.07 -13.87
C VAL A 83 -10.37 3.59 -12.43
N ASP A 84 -10.38 2.72 -11.42
CA ASP A 84 -10.34 3.15 -10.02
C ASP A 84 -8.93 3.57 -9.57
N GLN A 85 -7.90 2.85 -10.00
CA GLN A 85 -6.51 3.22 -9.70
C GLN A 85 -6.11 4.46 -10.48
N PHE A 86 -6.54 4.60 -11.73
CA PHE A 86 -6.30 5.79 -12.54
C PHE A 86 -6.93 7.05 -11.91
N LYS A 87 -8.13 6.95 -11.33
CA LYS A 87 -8.71 8.03 -10.52
C LYS A 87 -7.84 8.33 -9.29
N THR A 88 -7.40 7.29 -8.58
CA THR A 88 -6.60 7.44 -7.36
C THR A 88 -5.24 8.12 -7.64
N LEU A 89 -4.64 7.86 -8.81
CA LEU A 89 -3.39 8.48 -9.26
C LEU A 89 -3.40 10.00 -9.10
N PHE A 90 -4.51 10.67 -9.45
CA PHE A 90 -4.63 12.12 -9.33
C PHE A 90 -4.48 12.63 -7.89
N SER A 91 -4.87 11.84 -6.89
CA SER A 91 -4.62 12.17 -5.47
C SER A 91 -3.12 12.12 -5.14
N HIS A 92 -2.40 11.14 -5.71
CA HIS A 92 -0.96 11.01 -5.54
C HIS A 92 -0.20 12.12 -6.27
N ILE A 93 -0.50 12.40 -7.54
CA ILE A 93 0.07 13.53 -8.30
C ILE A 93 -0.13 14.84 -7.53
N ARG A 94 -1.35 15.06 -7.03
CA ARG A 94 -1.67 16.21 -6.19
C ARG A 94 -0.83 16.26 -4.91
N MET A 95 -0.58 15.13 -4.25
CA MET A 95 0.27 15.09 -3.06
C MET A 95 1.74 15.39 -3.41
N ILE A 96 2.26 14.85 -4.51
CA ILE A 96 3.62 15.11 -5.01
C ILE A 96 3.82 16.61 -5.28
N ARG A 97 2.86 17.26 -5.92
CA ARG A 97 2.97 18.69 -6.30
C ARG A 97 2.65 19.64 -5.16
N ARG A 98 1.58 19.38 -4.40
CA ARG A 98 1.12 20.30 -3.34
C ARG A 98 1.81 20.07 -1.99
N LYS A 99 2.18 18.83 -1.67
CA LYS A 99 2.88 18.43 -0.44
C LYS A 99 2.23 18.98 0.83
N ALA A 100 0.91 18.97 0.88
CA ALA A 100 0.14 19.41 2.04
C ALA A 100 -1.14 18.61 2.17
N LYS A 101 -1.79 18.62 3.32
CA LYS A 101 -3.11 17.99 3.48
C LYS A 101 -4.15 18.57 2.50
N ALA A 102 -5.04 17.72 1.97
CA ALA A 102 -6.17 18.16 1.16
C ALA A 102 -7.11 19.07 1.97
N ARG A 103 -7.56 20.15 1.33
CA ARG A 103 -8.48 21.16 1.89
C ARG A 103 -9.71 21.38 1.00
N ASP A 104 -9.67 20.89 -0.24
CA ASP A 104 -10.69 21.02 -1.27
C ASP A 104 -10.78 19.70 -2.07
N THR A 105 -11.68 19.65 -3.05
CA THR A 105 -11.78 18.52 -3.98
C THR A 105 -10.50 18.37 -4.82
N ILE A 106 -10.16 17.12 -5.19
CA ILE A 106 -9.00 16.79 -6.02
C ILE A 106 -8.94 17.68 -7.27
N LEU A 107 -10.07 17.82 -7.95
CA LEU A 107 -10.21 18.62 -9.17
C LEU A 107 -9.87 20.10 -8.95
N LYS A 108 -10.39 20.72 -7.88
CA LYS A 108 -10.09 22.13 -7.55
C LYS A 108 -8.61 22.33 -7.22
N GLU A 109 -8.02 21.39 -6.48
CA GLU A 109 -6.62 21.48 -6.11
C GLU A 109 -5.68 21.26 -7.30
N ILE A 110 -5.98 20.30 -8.19
CA ILE A 110 -5.20 20.10 -9.42
C ILE A 110 -5.23 21.36 -10.28
N ARG A 111 -6.42 21.95 -10.50
CA ARG A 111 -6.56 23.20 -11.24
C ARG A 111 -5.76 24.35 -10.62
N THR A 112 -5.70 24.43 -9.30
CA THR A 112 -5.07 25.56 -8.59
C THR A 112 -3.56 25.42 -8.48
N TYR A 113 -3.06 24.24 -8.13
CA TYR A 113 -1.65 24.05 -7.74
C TYR A 113 -0.80 23.41 -8.83
N ILE A 114 -1.41 22.71 -9.79
CA ILE A 114 -0.72 22.06 -10.91
C ILE A 114 -1.01 22.82 -12.20
N ASP A 115 -2.27 23.18 -12.42
CA ASP A 115 -2.78 23.88 -13.61
C ASP A 115 -2.29 23.24 -14.93
N PRO A 116 -2.65 21.96 -15.17
CA PRO A 116 -2.13 21.20 -16.31
C PRO A 116 -2.54 21.80 -17.67
N LYS A 117 -3.57 22.66 -17.70
CA LYS A 117 -4.02 23.39 -18.90
C LYS A 117 -2.94 24.31 -19.48
N LYS A 118 -2.02 24.83 -18.65
CA LYS A 118 -0.94 25.71 -19.12
C LYS A 118 0.05 24.99 -20.04
N LYS A 119 0.33 23.72 -19.75
CA LYS A 119 1.31 22.90 -20.49
C LYS A 119 0.81 21.46 -20.57
N PRO A 120 -0.25 21.19 -21.34
CA PRO A 120 -0.96 19.91 -21.33
C PRO A 120 -0.06 18.74 -21.73
N GLU A 121 0.75 18.93 -22.77
CA GLU A 121 1.69 17.93 -23.28
C GLU A 121 2.76 17.58 -22.23
N GLN A 122 3.34 18.60 -21.59
CA GLN A 122 4.36 18.40 -20.54
C GLN A 122 3.78 17.73 -19.30
N PHE A 123 2.54 18.03 -18.92
CA PHE A 123 1.89 17.34 -17.81
C PHE A 123 1.70 15.86 -18.13
N ILE A 124 1.26 15.52 -19.36
CA ILE A 124 1.04 14.12 -19.74
C ILE A 124 2.37 13.36 -19.79
N ASP A 125 3.37 13.90 -20.49
CA ASP A 125 4.64 13.20 -20.72
C ASP A 125 5.54 13.14 -19.49
N ASN A 126 5.54 14.16 -18.63
CA ASN A 126 6.47 14.24 -17.49
C ASN A 126 5.84 13.89 -16.14
N GLU A 127 4.52 13.96 -16.00
CA GLU A 127 3.83 13.66 -14.73
C GLU A 127 2.87 12.49 -14.88
N LEU A 128 1.84 12.58 -15.73
CA LEU A 128 0.79 11.57 -15.79
C LEU A 128 1.33 10.17 -16.13
N ILE A 129 2.11 10.04 -17.21
CA ILE A 129 2.62 8.75 -17.68
C ILE A 129 3.71 8.21 -16.73
N PRO A 130 4.78 8.96 -16.38
CA PRO A 130 5.81 8.44 -15.49
C PRO A 130 5.27 8.08 -14.11
N TYR A 131 4.37 8.90 -13.54
CA TYR A 131 3.76 8.60 -12.25
C TYR A 131 2.75 7.46 -12.33
N GLY A 132 2.04 7.32 -13.45
CA GLY A 132 1.14 6.19 -13.68
C GLY A 132 1.89 4.86 -13.80
N ASN A 133 2.98 4.82 -14.56
CA ASN A 133 3.86 3.65 -14.66
C ASN A 133 4.46 3.27 -13.30
N ALA A 134 5.01 4.24 -12.57
CA ALA A 134 5.54 4.01 -11.23
C ALA A 134 4.46 3.51 -10.26
N PHE A 135 3.25 4.08 -10.32
CA PHE A 135 2.13 3.66 -9.48
C PHE A 135 1.68 2.24 -9.79
N ARG A 136 1.60 1.86 -11.08
CA ARG A 136 1.33 0.49 -11.52
C ARG A 136 2.34 -0.46 -10.90
N ASP A 137 3.63 -0.21 -11.13
CA ASP A 137 4.72 -1.05 -10.63
C ASP A 137 4.71 -1.18 -9.11
N ILE A 138 4.35 -0.10 -8.39
CA ILE A 138 4.15 -0.12 -6.94
C ILE A 138 2.99 -1.06 -6.57
N LYS A 139 1.80 -0.90 -7.15
CA LYS A 139 0.61 -1.66 -6.76
C LYS A 139 0.71 -3.13 -7.12
N THR A 140 1.38 -3.46 -8.22
CA THR A 140 1.60 -4.85 -8.66
C THR A 140 2.88 -5.46 -8.08
N ALA A 141 3.79 -4.63 -7.55
CA ALA A 141 5.15 -5.02 -7.17
C ALA A 141 5.88 -5.77 -8.30
N THR A 142 5.82 -5.19 -9.50
CA THR A 142 6.44 -5.69 -10.74
C THR A 142 7.40 -4.66 -11.35
N PHE A 143 8.12 -3.93 -10.51
CA PHE A 143 9.19 -3.04 -10.98
C PHE A 143 10.24 -3.86 -11.73
N GLU A 144 10.62 -3.39 -12.93
CA GLU A 144 11.58 -4.07 -13.81
C GLU A 144 12.88 -3.29 -13.90
N ALA A 145 14.00 -3.96 -13.62
CA ALA A 145 15.33 -3.41 -13.81
C ALA A 145 16.38 -4.53 -13.93
N SER A 146 17.53 -4.20 -14.52
CA SER A 146 18.63 -5.16 -14.70
C SER A 146 19.25 -5.66 -13.39
N LYS A 147 19.14 -4.89 -12.31
CA LYS A 147 19.69 -5.18 -10.98
C LYS A 147 18.69 -4.75 -9.92
N SER A 148 18.71 -5.41 -8.76
CA SER A 148 17.93 -5.02 -7.57
C SER A 148 16.40 -5.04 -7.69
N ALA A 149 15.84 -5.38 -8.86
CA ALA A 149 14.40 -5.43 -9.09
C ALA A 149 13.68 -6.35 -8.09
N ASP A 150 14.22 -7.55 -7.85
CA ASP A 150 13.64 -8.50 -6.89
C ASP A 150 13.54 -7.90 -5.49
N LYS A 151 14.61 -7.27 -4.99
CA LYS A 151 14.63 -6.62 -3.68
C LYS A 151 13.68 -5.43 -3.59
N ILE A 152 13.62 -4.60 -4.64
CA ILE A 152 12.65 -3.49 -4.70
C ILE A 152 11.22 -4.05 -4.61
N ASN A 153 10.92 -5.09 -5.39
CA ASN A 153 9.62 -5.75 -5.41
C ASN A 153 9.29 -6.43 -4.08
N GLU A 154 10.27 -6.95 -3.34
CA GLU A 154 10.08 -7.42 -1.97
C GLU A 154 9.60 -6.30 -1.04
N TYR A 155 10.28 -5.14 -1.04
CA TYR A 155 9.85 -3.99 -0.24
C TYR A 155 8.49 -3.44 -0.68
N LEU A 156 8.19 -3.39 -1.98
CA LEU A 156 6.88 -2.96 -2.49
C LEU A 156 5.76 -3.93 -2.05
N LYS A 157 6.00 -5.24 -2.08
CA LYS A 157 5.06 -6.25 -1.54
C LYS A 157 4.81 -6.06 -0.05
N LEU A 158 5.85 -5.70 0.71
CA LEU A 158 5.71 -5.40 2.13
C LEU A 158 4.90 -4.12 2.33
N LEU A 159 5.29 -3.00 1.72
CA LEU A 159 4.58 -1.73 1.78
C LEU A 159 3.08 -1.85 1.44
N ASN A 160 2.73 -2.61 0.41
CA ASN A 160 1.33 -2.88 0.03
C ASN A 160 0.50 -3.67 1.07
N ARG A 161 1.14 -4.25 2.09
CA ARG A 161 0.45 -4.92 3.22
C ARG A 161 0.09 -3.96 4.34
N LEU A 162 0.57 -2.72 4.32
CA LEU A 162 0.20 -1.70 5.29
C LEU A 162 -1.28 -1.30 5.12
N ASP A 163 -1.89 -0.83 6.20
CA ASP A 163 -3.30 -0.38 6.22
C ASP A 163 -3.49 1.07 5.75
N ASN A 164 -2.46 1.69 5.17
CA ASN A 164 -2.44 3.06 4.68
C ASN A 164 -1.54 3.19 3.45
N GLU A 165 -1.77 4.25 2.67
CA GLU A 165 -1.14 4.49 1.37
C GLU A 165 -0.41 5.85 1.29
N ASP A 166 -0.20 6.53 2.42
CA ASP A 166 0.42 7.86 2.46
C ASP A 166 1.91 7.84 2.02
N TRP A 167 2.53 6.66 2.01
CA TRP A 167 3.89 6.39 1.53
C TRP A 167 3.99 6.28 -0.01
N ILE A 168 2.87 6.10 -0.72
CA ILE A 168 2.86 5.91 -2.17
C ILE A 168 3.40 7.14 -2.93
N PRO A 169 2.98 8.39 -2.62
CA PRO A 169 3.48 9.57 -3.33
C PRO A 169 5.01 9.71 -3.39
N PRO A 170 5.78 9.60 -2.27
CA PRO A 170 7.23 9.63 -2.35
C PRO A 170 7.82 8.42 -3.09
N ALA A 171 7.21 7.22 -2.98
CA ALA A 171 7.65 6.05 -3.75
C ALA A 171 7.47 6.24 -5.26
N ILE A 172 6.32 6.80 -5.70
CA ILE A 172 6.05 7.16 -7.10
C ILE A 172 7.13 8.14 -7.58
N TYR A 173 7.41 9.19 -6.82
CA TYR A 173 8.41 10.19 -7.19
C TYR A 173 9.79 9.56 -7.38
N VAL A 174 10.21 8.68 -6.46
CA VAL A 174 11.50 7.99 -6.54
C VAL A 174 11.60 7.10 -7.78
N ILE A 175 10.59 6.27 -8.03
CA ILE A 175 10.61 5.33 -9.17
C ILE A 175 10.53 6.10 -10.49
N ALA A 176 9.65 7.10 -10.61
CA ALA A 176 9.53 7.89 -11.83
C ALA A 176 10.80 8.68 -12.17
N GLN A 177 11.55 9.12 -11.15
CA GLN A 177 12.76 9.91 -11.36
C GLN A 177 14.02 9.07 -11.63
N TRP A 178 14.13 7.89 -11.00
CA TRP A 178 15.37 7.10 -11.02
C TRP A 178 15.22 5.64 -11.43
N GLY A 179 14.00 5.17 -11.72
CA GLY A 179 13.71 3.76 -12.07
C GLY A 179 14.61 3.23 -13.18
N ASP A 180 14.76 4.00 -14.26
CA ASP A 180 15.53 3.61 -15.44
C ASP A 180 17.02 3.97 -15.36
N SER A 181 17.41 4.87 -14.44
CA SER A 181 18.74 5.51 -14.45
C SER A 181 19.62 5.15 -13.25
N ASP A 182 19.04 4.93 -12.07
CA ASP A 182 19.79 4.65 -10.84
C ASP A 182 18.98 3.73 -9.90
N THR A 183 18.91 2.46 -10.28
CA THR A 183 18.17 1.45 -9.51
C THR A 183 18.76 1.21 -8.12
N SER A 184 20.05 1.46 -7.90
CA SER A 184 20.67 1.37 -6.58
C SER A 184 20.13 2.44 -5.64
N LYS A 185 19.93 3.67 -6.14
CA LYS A 185 19.28 4.74 -5.39
C LYS A 185 17.80 4.46 -5.14
N VAL A 186 17.09 3.91 -6.12
CA VAL A 186 15.68 3.47 -5.94
C VAL A 186 15.59 2.45 -4.81
N LEU A 187 16.43 1.40 -4.83
CA LEU A 187 16.47 0.39 -3.77
C LEU A 187 16.71 1.02 -2.40
N ASN A 188 17.72 1.89 -2.26
CA ASN A 188 18.03 2.52 -0.97
C ASN A 188 16.87 3.37 -0.43
N LEU A 189 16.22 4.16 -1.29
CA LEU A 189 15.12 5.04 -0.87
C LEU A 189 13.84 4.26 -0.58
N ILE A 190 13.51 3.23 -1.36
CA ILE A 190 12.35 2.37 -1.11
C ILE A 190 12.52 1.58 0.19
N GLU A 191 13.72 1.05 0.47
CA GLU A 191 14.03 0.40 1.75
C GLU A 191 13.80 1.36 2.93
N LYS A 192 14.29 2.60 2.84
CA LYS A 192 14.11 3.62 3.88
C LYS A 192 12.66 4.05 4.05
N ILE A 193 11.91 4.21 2.95
CA ILE A 193 10.48 4.49 2.98
C ILE A 193 9.74 3.34 3.67
N GLU A 194 10.09 2.09 3.38
CA GLU A 194 9.51 0.92 4.03
C GLU A 194 9.79 0.90 5.53
N ARG A 195 11.05 1.11 5.94
CA ARG A 195 11.45 1.17 7.36
C ARG A 195 10.68 2.25 8.13
N LEU A 196 10.59 3.46 7.56
CA LEU A 196 9.85 4.57 8.16
C LEU A 196 8.35 4.26 8.26
N ALA A 197 7.75 3.75 7.17
CA ALA A 197 6.34 3.41 7.12
C ALA A 197 6.00 2.32 8.15
N PHE A 198 6.89 1.32 8.31
CA PHE A 198 6.74 0.28 9.32
C PHE A 198 6.83 0.84 10.74
N GLY A 199 7.84 1.68 11.04
CA GLY A 199 7.97 2.33 12.34
C GLY A 199 6.74 3.17 12.72
N MET A 200 6.25 4.01 11.79
CA MET A 200 5.03 4.80 12.00
C MET A 200 3.77 3.92 12.14
N HIS A 201 3.75 2.73 11.55
CA HIS A 201 2.65 1.77 11.70
C HIS A 201 2.65 1.12 13.09
N ILE A 202 3.82 0.79 13.64
CA ILE A 202 3.98 0.32 15.03
C ILE A 202 3.50 1.41 16.00
N LEU A 203 3.96 2.63 15.80
CA LEU A 203 3.64 3.79 16.65
C LEU A 203 2.22 4.33 16.47
N ARG A 204 1.44 3.78 15.53
CA ARG A 204 0.05 4.17 15.24
C ARG A 204 -0.08 5.67 14.91
N ASN A 205 0.92 6.26 14.27
CA ASN A 205 0.88 7.66 13.84
C ASN A 205 -0.39 7.95 13.04
N ASN A 206 -1.01 9.09 13.32
CA ASN A 206 -2.26 9.46 12.65
C ASN A 206 -2.00 9.97 11.23
N ILE A 207 -3.06 10.12 10.44
CA ILE A 207 -2.94 10.54 9.03
C ILE A 207 -2.24 11.91 8.87
N ASN A 208 -2.41 12.84 9.81
CA ASN A 208 -1.78 14.15 9.71
C ASN A 208 -0.26 14.04 9.88
N ASP A 209 0.21 13.28 10.89
CA ASP A 209 1.63 13.08 11.14
C ASP A 209 2.31 12.43 9.92
N ARG A 210 1.65 11.43 9.32
CA ARG A 210 2.15 10.75 8.11
C ARG A 210 2.22 11.68 6.91
N ILE A 211 1.14 12.42 6.64
CA ILE A 211 1.10 13.40 5.55
C ILE A 211 2.21 14.43 5.73
N GLU A 212 2.41 14.96 6.94
CA GLU A 212 3.46 15.94 7.21
C GLU A 212 4.86 15.34 7.00
N ARG A 213 5.11 14.12 7.47
CA ARG A 213 6.39 13.42 7.28
C ARG A 213 6.69 13.19 5.80
N TYR A 214 5.73 12.66 5.04
CA TYR A 214 5.91 12.39 3.61
C TYR A 214 5.96 13.66 2.75
N SER A 215 5.28 14.74 3.15
CA SER A 215 5.45 16.07 2.55
C SER A 215 6.89 16.56 2.63
N ARG A 216 7.52 16.45 3.80
CA ARG A 216 8.92 16.85 3.99
C ARG A 216 9.88 16.00 3.14
N ILE A 217 9.60 14.70 3.01
CA ILE A 217 10.35 13.81 2.11
C ILE A 217 10.23 14.27 0.66
N LEU A 218 9.01 14.55 0.18
CA LEU A 218 8.77 15.06 -1.18
C LEU A 218 9.43 16.43 -1.41
N ASP A 219 9.49 17.29 -0.39
CA ASP A 219 10.19 18.57 -0.45
C ASP A 219 11.70 18.41 -0.57
N ALA A 220 12.29 17.53 0.24
CA ALA A 220 13.72 17.24 0.19
C ALA A 220 14.11 16.57 -1.15
N LEU A 221 13.28 15.64 -1.64
CA LEU A 221 13.46 15.00 -2.95
C LEU A 221 13.44 16.01 -4.11
N GLU A 222 12.43 16.89 -4.18
CA GLU A 222 12.32 17.88 -5.25
C GLU A 222 13.50 18.88 -5.24
N LYS A 223 13.98 19.24 -4.06
CA LYS A 223 15.10 20.18 -3.89
C LYS A 223 16.48 19.53 -4.03
N ASN A 224 16.56 18.20 -4.15
CA ASN A 224 17.80 17.43 -4.05
C ASN A 224 18.58 17.71 -2.75
N ASP A 225 17.86 17.96 -1.64
CA ASP A 225 18.43 18.16 -0.31
C ASP A 225 18.57 16.80 0.39
N PHE A 226 19.67 16.11 0.09
CA PHE A 226 19.90 14.74 0.59
C PHE A 226 20.14 14.69 2.11
N ASP A 227 20.63 15.76 2.73
CA ASP A 227 20.84 15.82 4.19
C ASP A 227 19.49 15.91 4.92
N SER A 228 18.58 16.76 4.44
CA SER A 228 17.21 16.82 4.97
C SER A 228 16.42 15.55 4.63
N LEU A 229 16.67 14.93 3.48
CA LEU A 229 16.01 13.69 3.10
C LEU A 229 16.39 12.55 4.06
N GLU A 230 17.68 12.38 4.32
CA GLU A 230 18.20 11.34 5.19
C GLU A 230 17.60 11.45 6.60
N SER A 231 17.69 12.64 7.19
CA SER A 231 17.15 12.89 8.54
C SER A 231 15.63 12.73 8.63
N THR A 232 14.89 12.96 7.53
CA THR A 232 13.44 12.79 7.53
C THR A 232 13.03 11.32 7.31
N LEU A 233 13.83 10.54 6.60
CA LEU A 233 13.59 9.11 6.38
C LEU A 233 13.92 8.25 7.61
N GLU A 234 14.84 8.68 8.46
CA GLU A 234 15.24 7.95 9.66
C GLU A 234 14.26 8.15 10.84
N LEU A 235 14.09 7.10 11.65
CA LEU A 235 13.33 7.19 12.91
C LEU A 235 14.12 8.04 13.92
N THR A 236 13.43 8.95 14.61
CA THR A 236 14.01 9.75 15.70
C THR A 236 14.26 8.88 16.93
N GLU A 237 15.22 9.24 17.79
CA GLU A 237 15.52 8.47 19.01
C GLU A 237 14.28 8.25 19.90
N THR A 238 13.39 9.24 20.02
CA THR A 238 12.11 9.07 20.72
C THR A 238 11.20 8.03 20.05
N GLU A 239 11.11 8.03 18.72
CA GLU A 239 10.36 7.01 17.96
C GLU A 239 10.96 5.62 18.19
N LYS A 240 12.29 5.49 18.18
CA LYS A 240 13.01 4.24 18.45
C LYS A 240 12.71 3.68 19.83
N GLU A 241 12.78 4.50 20.88
CA GLU A 241 12.47 4.10 22.26
C GLU A 241 11.01 3.69 22.44
N ASN A 242 10.09 4.44 21.80
CA ASN A 242 8.67 4.13 21.84
C ASN A 242 8.34 2.82 21.11
N ILE A 243 9.01 2.54 19.99
CA ILE A 243 8.89 1.24 19.29
C ILE A 243 9.35 0.11 20.21
N LYS A 244 10.55 0.22 20.82
CA LYS A 244 11.06 -0.79 21.76
C LYS A 244 10.10 -1.05 22.92
N THR A 245 9.47 0.01 23.44
CA THR A 245 8.47 -0.11 24.50
C THR A 245 7.19 -0.79 24.01
N THR A 246 6.73 -0.45 22.80
CA THR A 246 5.53 -1.03 22.18
C THR A 246 5.69 -2.54 21.92
N LEU A 247 6.87 -2.97 21.45
CA LEU A 247 7.14 -4.38 21.14
C LEU A 247 7.15 -5.30 22.37
N LYS A 248 7.39 -4.75 23.58
CA LYS A 248 7.35 -5.48 24.84
C LYS A 248 5.95 -5.76 25.36
N GLY A 249 4.94 -5.02 24.89
CA GLY A 249 3.57 -5.13 25.38
C GLY A 249 2.72 -6.16 24.63
N ASP A 250 1.40 -6.02 24.77
CA ASP A 250 0.43 -6.77 23.98
C ASP A 250 0.50 -6.33 22.51
N VAL A 251 1.15 -7.15 21.70
CA VAL A 251 1.23 -6.93 20.25
C VAL A 251 0.09 -7.63 19.52
N TYR A 252 -0.53 -8.67 20.08
CA TYR A 252 -1.58 -9.45 19.41
C TYR A 252 -2.78 -8.62 18.98
N HIS A 253 -3.25 -7.70 19.83
CA HIS A 253 -4.42 -6.88 19.55
C HIS A 253 -4.12 -5.65 18.68
N THR A 254 -2.88 -5.48 18.25
CA THR A 254 -2.45 -4.35 17.41
C THR A 254 -2.76 -4.61 15.94
N LYS A 255 -2.89 -3.56 15.13
CA LYS A 255 -3.06 -3.74 13.67
C LYS A 255 -1.77 -4.17 12.98
N PHE A 256 -0.61 -3.88 13.56
CA PHE A 256 0.69 -4.12 12.95
C PHE A 256 1.19 -5.55 13.12
N ILE A 257 0.59 -6.36 13.97
CA ILE A 257 1.11 -7.70 14.31
C ILE A 257 1.33 -8.62 13.10
N ARG A 258 0.38 -8.62 12.15
CA ARG A 258 0.51 -9.46 10.95
C ARG A 258 1.71 -9.03 10.11
N TYR A 259 1.89 -7.71 9.97
CA TYR A 259 3.01 -7.14 9.26
C TYR A 259 4.33 -7.44 9.98
N LEU A 260 4.39 -7.18 11.29
CA LEU A 260 5.55 -7.44 12.14
C LEU A 260 6.03 -8.89 12.03
N LEU A 261 5.12 -9.86 12.19
CA LEU A 261 5.47 -11.27 12.08
C LEU A 261 5.96 -11.64 10.67
N LEU A 262 5.33 -11.13 9.61
CA LEU A 262 5.78 -11.37 8.23
C LEU A 262 7.16 -10.75 7.95
N ARG A 263 7.43 -9.57 8.49
CA ARG A 263 8.73 -8.90 8.34
C ARG A 263 9.84 -9.64 9.05
N ILE A 264 9.60 -10.07 10.29
CA ILE A 264 10.54 -10.87 11.05
C ILE A 264 10.75 -12.23 10.37
N ASP A 265 9.69 -12.88 9.88
CA ASP A 265 9.83 -14.15 9.16
C ASP A 265 10.68 -14.01 7.89
N GLY A 266 10.44 -12.94 7.13
CA GLY A 266 11.19 -12.64 5.90
C GLY A 266 12.67 -12.40 6.18
N GLU A 267 12.99 -11.64 7.22
CA GLU A 267 14.37 -11.38 7.67
C GLU A 267 15.09 -12.64 8.13
N LEU A 268 14.37 -13.56 8.79
CA LEU A 268 14.91 -14.83 9.24
C LEU A 268 15.00 -15.89 8.12
N SER A 269 14.34 -15.66 6.99
CA SER A 269 14.40 -16.53 5.83
C SER A 269 15.61 -16.17 4.96
N ASP A 270 16.27 -17.15 4.34
CA ASP A 270 17.38 -16.94 3.39
C ASP A 270 16.87 -16.37 2.03
N SER A 271 16.03 -15.33 2.07
CA SER A 271 15.54 -14.56 0.92
C SER A 271 14.72 -15.35 -0.12
N SER A 272 14.23 -16.56 0.21
CA SER A 272 13.49 -17.45 -0.70
C SER A 272 12.04 -17.71 -0.29
N ALA A 273 11.58 -17.13 0.82
CA ALA A 273 10.22 -17.34 1.30
C ALA A 273 9.21 -16.47 0.52
N VAL A 274 8.52 -17.09 -0.44
CA VAL A 274 7.38 -16.47 -1.12
C VAL A 274 6.12 -16.67 -0.28
N TYR A 275 5.69 -15.64 0.44
CA TYR A 275 4.46 -15.65 1.23
C TYR A 275 3.21 -15.41 0.36
N ASP A 276 2.97 -16.27 -0.62
CA ASP A 276 1.75 -16.28 -1.44
C ASP A 276 0.70 -17.21 -0.80
N HIS A 277 0.45 -17.00 0.48
CA HIS A 277 -0.54 -17.77 1.23
C HIS A 277 -1.75 -16.88 1.51
N PRO A 278 -2.87 -17.08 0.79
CA PRO A 278 -4.03 -16.20 0.88
C PRO A 278 -4.75 -16.23 2.24
N ILE A 279 -4.40 -17.17 3.14
CA ILE A 279 -5.03 -17.29 4.45
C ILE A 279 -3.97 -17.52 5.54
N LEU A 280 -3.42 -16.42 6.03
CA LEU A 280 -2.52 -16.35 7.17
C LEU A 280 -3.33 -16.15 8.46
N SER A 281 -3.02 -16.94 9.47
CA SER A 281 -3.54 -16.79 10.83
C SER A 281 -2.38 -16.62 11.80
N ILE A 282 -2.62 -15.88 12.87
CA ILE A 282 -1.70 -15.80 14.00
C ILE A 282 -2.12 -16.87 14.99
N GLU A 283 -1.17 -17.68 15.41
CA GLU A 283 -1.36 -18.72 16.41
C GLU A 283 -0.66 -18.33 17.70
N HIS A 284 -1.35 -18.62 18.80
CA HIS A 284 -0.84 -18.54 20.16
C HIS A 284 -0.29 -19.90 20.56
N VAL A 285 1.01 -20.02 20.87
CA VAL A 285 1.57 -21.29 21.33
C VAL A 285 1.04 -21.63 22.74
N LEU A 286 1.19 -20.72 23.70
CA LEU A 286 0.39 -20.65 24.93
C LEU A 286 -1.02 -20.16 24.57
N PRO A 287 -2.08 -20.98 24.66
CA PRO A 287 -3.43 -20.60 24.24
C PRO A 287 -4.04 -19.47 25.09
N GLN A 288 -4.92 -18.67 24.49
CA GLN A 288 -5.67 -17.62 25.23
C GLN A 288 -6.64 -18.18 26.28
N ASN A 289 -7.21 -19.36 26.03
CA ASN A 289 -8.19 -19.98 26.92
C ASN A 289 -7.79 -21.43 27.24
N PRO A 290 -6.71 -21.65 28.00
CA PRO A 290 -6.28 -23.00 28.37
C PRO A 290 -7.34 -23.68 29.24
N ALA A 291 -7.43 -25.01 29.18
CA ALA A 291 -8.32 -25.76 30.07
C ALA A 291 -7.75 -25.76 31.51
N ASN A 292 -8.62 -25.75 32.52
CA ASN A 292 -8.21 -25.68 33.93
C ASN A 292 -7.31 -26.84 34.38
N ASP A 293 -7.41 -27.99 33.71
CA ASP A 293 -6.64 -29.20 33.95
C ASP A 293 -5.46 -29.38 32.98
N SER A 294 -5.17 -28.39 32.13
CA SER A 294 -4.07 -28.45 31.16
C SER A 294 -2.70 -28.13 31.77
N GLU A 295 -1.63 -28.55 31.09
CA GLU A 295 -0.25 -28.22 31.50
C GLU A 295 0.03 -26.72 31.52
N TRP A 296 -0.76 -25.93 30.80
CA TRP A 296 -0.62 -24.47 30.77
C TRP A 296 -0.88 -23.84 32.13
N ILE A 297 -1.84 -24.35 32.90
CA ILE A 297 -2.14 -23.82 34.24
C ILE A 297 -1.03 -24.14 35.24
N SER A 298 -0.39 -25.30 35.11
CA SER A 298 0.72 -25.67 35.99
C SER A 298 2.03 -24.96 35.62
N LYS A 299 2.29 -24.75 34.32
CA LYS A 299 3.49 -24.04 33.83
C LYS A 299 3.40 -22.52 33.95
N PHE A 300 2.18 -21.97 33.92
CA PHE A 300 1.89 -20.54 34.04
C PHE A 300 0.87 -20.33 35.19
N PRO A 301 1.31 -20.51 36.45
CA PRO A 301 0.42 -20.47 37.62
C PRO A 301 -0.02 -19.06 37.98
N ASP A 302 0.81 -18.06 37.71
CA ASP A 302 0.47 -16.65 37.88
C ASP A 302 -0.43 -16.19 36.74
N LEU A 303 -1.59 -15.61 37.08
CA LEU A 303 -2.58 -15.19 36.09
C LEU A 303 -2.12 -13.98 35.29
N ASP A 304 -1.49 -13.01 35.94
CA ASP A 304 -1.10 -11.74 35.32
C ASP A 304 0.05 -12.00 34.34
N GLU A 305 1.06 -12.78 34.76
CA GLU A 305 2.16 -13.21 33.89
C GLU A 305 1.65 -14.03 32.70
N ARG A 306 0.69 -14.93 32.92
CA ARG A 306 0.10 -15.75 31.84
C ARG A 306 -0.62 -14.88 30.82
N GLU A 307 -1.42 -13.91 31.26
CA GLU A 307 -2.13 -13.00 30.35
C GLU A 307 -1.18 -12.13 29.54
N GLU A 308 -0.12 -11.60 30.16
CA GLU A 308 0.93 -10.82 29.49
C GLU A 308 1.65 -11.66 28.43
N LEU A 309 2.16 -12.83 28.82
CA LEU A 309 2.93 -13.70 27.94
C LEU A 309 2.08 -14.26 26.80
N THR A 310 0.78 -14.47 27.00
CA THR A 310 -0.13 -14.96 25.96
C THR A 310 -0.10 -14.05 24.74
N ASN A 311 -0.18 -12.73 24.90
CA ASN A 311 -0.27 -11.79 23.78
C ASN A 311 1.08 -11.15 23.39
N SER A 312 2.18 -11.60 24.01
CA SER A 312 3.55 -11.16 23.71
C SER A 312 4.05 -11.68 22.35
N LEU A 313 4.97 -10.95 21.72
CA LEU A 313 5.59 -11.34 20.44
C LEU A 313 6.27 -12.72 20.52
N GLY A 314 6.87 -13.04 21.66
CA GLY A 314 7.52 -14.30 21.98
C GLY A 314 6.59 -15.50 21.94
N ASN A 315 5.29 -15.32 22.11
CA ASN A 315 4.31 -16.41 22.06
C ASN A 315 3.60 -16.59 20.71
N LEU A 316 3.77 -15.64 19.78
CA LEU A 316 3.03 -15.60 18.53
C LEU A 316 3.82 -16.18 17.37
N VAL A 317 3.13 -16.95 16.52
CA VAL A 317 3.67 -17.55 15.29
C VAL A 317 2.70 -17.43 14.11
N LEU A 318 3.23 -17.56 12.89
CA LEU A 318 2.44 -17.60 11.66
C LEU A 318 2.02 -19.04 11.34
N LEU A 319 0.74 -19.24 11.05
CA LEU A 319 0.21 -20.51 10.56
C LEU A 319 -0.81 -20.31 9.46
N SER A 320 -0.97 -21.32 8.60
CA SER A 320 -2.15 -21.37 7.75
C SER A 320 -3.39 -21.63 8.58
N THR A 321 -4.52 -21.01 8.23
CA THR A 321 -5.79 -21.12 8.98
C THR A 321 -6.25 -22.57 9.18
N ARG A 322 -5.97 -23.45 8.20
CA ARG A 322 -6.28 -24.88 8.29
C ARG A 322 -5.45 -25.61 9.36
N LYS A 323 -4.19 -25.19 9.59
CA LYS A 323 -3.34 -25.74 10.65
C LYS A 323 -3.74 -25.19 12.01
N ASN A 324 -4.00 -23.89 12.10
CA ASN A 324 -4.45 -23.23 13.34
C ASN A 324 -5.75 -23.86 13.87
N SER A 325 -6.78 -24.03 13.03
CA SER A 325 -8.04 -24.65 13.46
C SER A 325 -7.93 -26.08 14.02
N LYS A 326 -6.83 -26.79 13.70
CA LYS A 326 -6.53 -28.13 14.22
C LYS A 326 -5.73 -28.12 15.52
N ALA A 327 -5.01 -27.05 15.82
CA ALA A 327 -4.14 -26.96 16.98
C ALA A 327 -4.92 -26.77 18.29
N ARG A 328 -6.07 -26.08 18.23
CA ARG A 328 -6.97 -25.83 19.39
C ARG A 328 -6.18 -25.39 20.64
N ASN A 329 -6.74 -25.58 21.84
CA ASN A 329 -6.07 -25.30 23.11
C ASN A 329 -5.32 -26.55 23.62
N TYR A 330 -4.74 -27.34 22.72
CA TYR A 330 -3.98 -28.52 23.13
C TYR A 330 -2.67 -28.14 23.83
N ASP A 331 -2.13 -29.09 24.58
CA ASP A 331 -0.80 -29.03 25.18
C ASP A 331 0.31 -28.92 24.11
N PHE A 332 1.46 -28.39 24.51
CA PHE A 332 2.55 -28.00 23.62
C PHE A 332 3.01 -29.15 22.72
N LYS A 333 3.21 -30.35 23.29
CA LYS A 333 3.64 -31.53 22.53
C LYS A 333 2.66 -31.87 21.40
N LYS A 334 1.36 -31.81 21.69
CA LYS A 334 0.30 -32.09 20.73
C LYS A 334 0.16 -30.97 19.69
N LYS A 335 0.37 -29.71 20.09
CA LYS A 335 0.49 -28.57 19.16
C LYS A 335 1.63 -28.74 18.18
N LYS A 336 2.85 -29.10 18.64
CA LYS A 336 3.99 -29.45 17.78
C LYS A 336 3.62 -30.54 16.78
N GLU A 337 2.99 -31.62 17.24
CA GLU A 337 2.52 -32.66 16.32
C GLU A 337 1.56 -32.12 15.25
N HIS A 338 0.59 -31.27 15.60
CA HIS A 338 -0.37 -30.72 14.63
C HIS A 338 0.22 -29.70 13.66
N TYR A 339 1.16 -28.87 14.11
CA TYR A 339 1.85 -27.90 13.26
C TYR A 339 2.70 -28.59 12.18
N PHE A 340 3.33 -29.72 12.52
CA PHE A 340 4.45 -30.30 11.75
C PHE A 340 4.23 -31.75 11.24
N LYS A 341 3.12 -32.46 11.57
CA LYS A 341 2.89 -33.88 11.19
C LYS A 341 2.86 -34.23 9.70
N LYS A 342 2.74 -33.27 8.77
CA LYS A 342 2.86 -33.54 7.32
C LYS A 342 4.11 -32.87 6.77
N GLY A 343 5.19 -33.65 6.67
CA GLY A 343 6.44 -33.23 6.04
C GLY A 343 7.39 -32.41 6.91
N GLY A 344 7.10 -32.17 8.19
CA GLY A 344 8.02 -31.54 9.15
C GLY A 344 8.31 -30.05 8.96
N VAL A 345 7.96 -29.47 7.81
CA VAL A 345 8.35 -28.10 7.43
C VAL A 345 7.14 -27.17 7.52
N SER A 346 7.28 -26.09 8.30
CA SER A 346 6.43 -24.91 8.19
C SER A 346 6.99 -23.99 7.10
N PRO A 347 6.16 -23.36 6.24
CA PRO A 347 6.65 -22.35 5.31
C PRO A 347 7.14 -21.08 6.02
N PHE A 348 6.92 -20.96 7.33
CA PHE A 348 7.37 -19.85 8.16
C PHE A 348 8.54 -20.26 9.05
N THR A 349 9.66 -19.57 8.93
CA THR A 349 10.86 -19.77 9.74
C THR A 349 10.60 -19.52 11.23
N LEU A 350 9.84 -18.47 11.58
CA LEU A 350 9.40 -18.14 12.94
C LEU A 350 8.69 -19.31 13.63
N THR A 351 7.89 -20.04 12.86
CA THR A 351 7.14 -21.19 13.37
C THR A 351 8.04 -22.40 13.49
N THR A 352 8.96 -22.61 12.55
CA THR A 352 9.95 -23.69 12.61
C THR A 352 10.86 -23.54 13.84
N GLN A 353 11.21 -22.32 14.26
CA GLN A 353 11.99 -22.10 15.49
C GLN A 353 11.33 -22.69 16.75
N VAL A 354 10.00 -22.73 16.81
CA VAL A 354 9.26 -23.34 17.95
C VAL A 354 9.50 -24.85 18.06
N LEU A 355 9.92 -25.52 16.98
CA LEU A 355 10.31 -26.93 17.05
C LEU A 355 11.52 -27.20 17.94
N ASN A 356 12.41 -26.22 18.05
CA ASN A 356 13.68 -26.36 18.76
C ASN A 356 13.53 -26.27 20.29
N TYR A 357 12.36 -25.89 20.78
CA TYR A 357 12.05 -25.87 22.20
C TYR A 357 11.52 -27.24 22.64
N ASP A 358 12.15 -27.83 23.65
CA ASP A 358 11.67 -29.07 24.27
C ASP A 358 10.39 -28.84 25.06
N ASP A 359 10.29 -27.69 25.73
CA ASP A 359 9.11 -27.26 26.47
C ASP A 359 8.79 -25.77 26.28
N TRP A 360 7.53 -25.39 26.52
CA TRP A 360 7.03 -24.03 26.40
C TRP A 360 6.67 -23.48 27.79
N THR A 361 7.61 -22.75 28.38
CA THR A 361 7.53 -22.16 29.72
C THR A 361 7.65 -20.63 29.64
N PRO A 362 7.43 -19.88 30.74
CA PRO A 362 7.72 -18.45 30.77
C PRO A 362 9.11 -18.10 30.24
N GLU A 363 10.14 -18.84 30.65
CA GLU A 363 11.53 -18.63 30.24
C GLU A 363 11.71 -18.79 28.72
N SER A 364 11.10 -19.81 28.11
CA SER A 364 11.12 -20.01 26.65
C SER A 364 10.49 -18.82 25.92
N ILE A 365 9.38 -18.27 26.44
CA ILE A 365 8.70 -17.12 25.83
C ILE A 365 9.55 -15.85 25.97
N TYR A 366 10.13 -15.60 27.15
CA TYR A 366 10.99 -14.44 27.39
C TYR A 366 12.27 -14.47 26.53
N GLU A 367 12.91 -15.64 26.41
CA GLU A 367 14.08 -15.82 25.55
C GLU A 367 13.72 -15.52 24.09
N ARG A 368 12.63 -16.11 23.59
CA ARG A 368 12.16 -15.87 22.23
C ARG A 368 11.78 -14.41 22.01
N GLN A 369 11.04 -13.80 22.93
CA GLN A 369 10.66 -12.38 22.90
C GLN A 369 11.90 -11.51 22.67
N LYS A 370 12.94 -11.68 23.50
CA LYS A 370 14.19 -10.92 23.39
C LYS A 370 14.88 -11.11 22.03
N ASN A 371 14.92 -12.34 21.52
CA ASN A 371 15.51 -12.62 20.21
C ASN A 371 14.72 -11.94 19.07
N LEU A 372 13.39 -11.98 19.11
CA LEU A 372 12.54 -11.35 18.09
C LEU A 372 12.57 -9.82 18.17
N GLU A 373 12.64 -9.26 19.37
CA GLU A 373 12.89 -7.83 19.58
C GLU A 373 14.20 -7.40 18.93
N GLN A 374 15.27 -8.19 19.06
CA GLN A 374 16.55 -7.89 18.43
C GLN A 374 16.48 -7.96 16.90
N VAL A 375 15.77 -8.94 16.33
CA VAL A 375 15.54 -9.03 14.88
C VAL A 375 14.77 -7.80 14.39
N CYS A 376 13.69 -7.43 15.10
CA CYS A 376 12.91 -6.24 14.76
C CYS A 376 13.74 -4.95 14.89
N ALA A 377 14.59 -4.86 15.91
CA ALA A 377 15.50 -3.75 16.12
C ALA A 377 16.49 -3.60 14.95
N ASN A 378 17.03 -4.71 14.45
CA ASN A 378 17.92 -4.70 13.28
C ASN A 378 17.19 -4.25 12.00
N ILE A 379 15.97 -4.75 11.76
CA ILE A 379 15.14 -4.35 10.61
C ILE A 379 14.90 -2.83 10.62
N LEU A 380 14.58 -2.29 11.80
CA LEU A 380 14.24 -0.88 11.99
C LEU A 380 15.44 0.03 12.25
N ASN A 381 16.65 -0.54 12.39
CA ASN A 381 17.88 0.16 12.75
C ASN A 381 17.75 0.96 14.08
N ILE A 382 17.23 0.32 15.13
CA ILE A 382 16.89 0.97 16.42
C ILE A 382 17.59 0.43 17.65
#